data_AF-A0A843GCD5-F1
#
_entry.id   AF-A0A843GCD5-F1
#
_cell.length_a   1.000
_cell.length_b   1.000
_cell.length_c   1.000
_cell.angle_alpha   90.00
_cell.angle_beta   90.00
_cell.angle_gamma   90.00
#
_symmetry.space_group_name_H-M   'P 1'
#
loop_
_entity.id
_entity.type
_entity.pdbx_description
1 polymer ?
#
loop_
_entity_poly.entity_id
_entity_poly.type
_entity_poly.pdbx_seq_one_letter_code
_entity_poly.pdbx_strand_id
1 'polypeptide(L)'
;MELSKLEDNTEKGLEENKRVDMFNSIVMGKDVTETIKTSRGNFKVKFPRARDIQQIGRLQALRLNGIPIECFDRNVLALIQEIATLDVVVIEGPSWYENAKKENTNFSWLDIPSQAFIQEVYALAYEFRLKVQKLLESDNKDGNSELAAVSDVEDNGSPGLFDNISSK
;
A
#
# COMPACT_ATOMS: atom_id res chain seq x y z
N MET A 1 -33.65 -25.09 -11.16
CA MET A 1 -33.16 -23.83 -10.55
C MET A 1 -31.94 -24.15 -9.68
N GLU A 2 -30.93 -24.83 -10.24
CA GLU A 2 -29.74 -25.29 -9.50
C GLU A 2 -28.41 -25.01 -10.22
N LEU A 3 -28.45 -24.47 -11.44
CA LEU A 3 -27.24 -24.14 -12.21
C LEU A 3 -26.55 -22.86 -11.70
N SER A 4 -27.27 -21.97 -11.01
CA SER A 4 -26.72 -20.70 -10.50
C SER A 4 -25.85 -20.84 -9.24
N LYS A 5 -25.92 -21.98 -8.52
CA LYS A 5 -25.15 -22.18 -7.28
C LYS A 5 -23.77 -22.81 -7.51
N LEU A 6 -23.55 -23.41 -8.68
CA LEU A 6 -22.28 -24.05 -9.05
C LEU A 6 -21.28 -23.04 -9.67
N GLU A 7 -21.79 -22.07 -10.44
CA GLU A 7 -20.95 -20.99 -10.99
C GLU A 7 -20.37 -20.10 -9.87
N ASP A 8 -21.20 -19.76 -8.87
CA ASP A 8 -20.79 -18.96 -7.70
C ASP A 8 -19.67 -19.58 -6.83
N ASN A 9 -19.58 -20.91 -6.76
CA ASN A 9 -18.58 -21.59 -5.93
C ASN A 9 -17.23 -21.75 -6.65
N THR A 10 -17.24 -21.83 -7.98
CA THR A 10 -16.01 -22.06 -8.75
C THR A 10 -15.24 -20.76 -8.99
N GLU A 11 -15.95 -19.63 -9.15
CA GLU A 11 -15.33 -18.30 -9.21
C GLU A 11 -14.73 -17.87 -7.87
N LYS A 12 -15.40 -18.18 -6.75
CA LYS A 12 -14.89 -17.88 -5.39
C LYS A 12 -13.57 -18.60 -5.08
N GLY A 13 -13.46 -19.89 -5.39
CA GLY A 13 -12.22 -20.65 -5.18
C GLY A 13 -11.05 -20.19 -6.06
N LEU A 14 -11.33 -19.61 -7.23
CA LEU A 14 -10.31 -19.02 -8.12
C LEU A 14 -9.85 -17.64 -7.65
N GLU A 15 -10.73 -16.85 -7.02
CA GLU A 15 -10.36 -15.59 -6.38
C GLU A 15 -9.57 -15.80 -5.08
N GLU A 16 -9.94 -16.76 -4.24
CA GLU A 16 -9.25 -17.06 -2.97
C GLU A 16 -7.78 -17.47 -3.20
N ASN A 17 -7.51 -18.32 -4.21
CA ASN A 17 -6.15 -18.70 -4.57
C ASN A 17 -5.30 -17.52 -5.06
N LYS A 18 -5.91 -16.52 -5.72
CA LYS A 18 -5.22 -15.28 -6.13
C LYS A 18 -4.93 -14.37 -4.92
N ARG A 19 -5.74 -14.41 -3.85
CA ARG A 19 -5.59 -13.57 -2.65
C ARG A 19 -4.50 -14.07 -1.71
N VAL A 20 -4.48 -15.38 -1.42
CA VAL A 20 -3.41 -16.02 -0.63
C VAL A 20 -2.05 -15.84 -1.32
N ASP A 21 -2.02 -15.92 -2.66
CA ASP A 21 -0.83 -15.60 -3.45
C ASP A 21 -0.44 -14.11 -3.34
N MET A 22 -1.41 -13.19 -3.31
CA MET A 22 -1.16 -11.75 -3.17
C MET A 22 -0.55 -11.39 -1.81
N PHE A 23 -1.12 -11.84 -0.68
CA PHE A 23 -0.55 -11.57 0.65
C PHE A 23 0.88 -12.13 0.75
N ASN A 24 1.08 -13.39 0.35
CA ASN A 24 2.39 -14.01 0.34
C ASN A 24 3.37 -13.27 -0.58
N SER A 25 2.93 -12.78 -1.74
CA SER A 25 3.76 -12.00 -2.66
C SER A 25 4.24 -10.69 -2.02
N ILE A 26 3.38 -9.99 -1.28
CA ILE A 26 3.71 -8.73 -0.58
C ILE A 26 4.72 -9.00 0.54
N VAL A 27 4.50 -10.06 1.33
CA VAL A 27 5.41 -10.47 2.42
C VAL A 27 6.77 -10.92 1.87
N MET A 28 6.78 -11.65 0.75
CA MET A 28 8.00 -12.03 0.02
C MET A 28 8.69 -10.86 -0.69
N GLY A 29 8.11 -9.66 -0.61
CA GLY A 29 8.73 -8.42 -1.05
C GLY A 29 8.41 -7.99 -2.48
N LYS A 30 7.53 -8.70 -3.19
CA LYS A 30 7.03 -8.30 -4.51
C LYS A 30 6.06 -7.11 -4.37
N ASP A 31 6.20 -6.12 -5.24
CA ASP A 31 5.29 -4.97 -5.26
C ASP A 31 4.03 -5.32 -6.06
N VAL A 32 2.86 -5.06 -5.47
CA VAL A 32 1.58 -5.11 -6.17
C VAL A 32 1.42 -3.78 -6.90
N THR A 33 1.24 -3.84 -8.22
CA THR A 33 1.19 -2.63 -9.07
C THR A 33 -0.07 -2.61 -9.93
N GLU A 34 -0.65 -1.43 -10.13
CA GLU A 34 -1.77 -1.20 -11.06
C GLU A 34 -1.43 -0.02 -11.99
N THR A 35 -1.92 -0.07 -13.23
CA THR A 35 -1.83 1.06 -14.15
C THR A 35 -3.11 1.89 -14.06
N ILE A 36 -3.00 3.13 -13.58
CA ILE A 36 -4.10 4.10 -13.52
C ILE A 36 -4.10 4.98 -14.78
N LYS A 37 -5.30 5.26 -15.30
CA LYS A 37 -5.49 6.13 -16.46
C LYS A 37 -5.93 7.52 -16.00
N THR A 38 -5.20 8.53 -16.43
CA THR A 38 -5.43 9.94 -16.04
C THR A 38 -5.65 10.82 -17.27
N SER A 39 -6.03 12.08 -17.03
CA SER A 39 -6.17 13.13 -18.05
C SER A 39 -4.87 13.40 -18.84
N ARG A 40 -3.70 13.10 -18.27
CA ARG A 40 -2.38 13.33 -18.89
C ARG A 40 -1.59 12.07 -19.21
N GLY A 41 -2.25 10.91 -19.23
CA GLY A 41 -1.65 9.64 -19.63
C GLY A 41 -1.80 8.55 -18.57
N ASN A 42 -1.07 7.46 -18.77
CA ASN A 42 -1.13 6.30 -17.88
C ASN A 42 0.04 6.34 -16.90
N PHE A 43 -0.26 6.11 -15.63
CA PHE A 43 0.73 5.98 -14.57
C PHE A 43 0.66 4.58 -13.99
N LYS A 44 1.82 4.03 -13.64
CA LYS A 44 1.91 2.79 -12.89
C LYS A 44 2.17 3.14 -11.44
N VAL A 45 1.30 2.64 -10.56
CA VAL A 45 1.36 2.88 -9.12
C VAL A 45 1.57 1.56 -8.38
N LYS A 46 2.33 1.61 -7.27
CA LYS A 46 2.50 0.47 -6.36
C LYS A 46 1.68 0.63 -5.09
N PHE A 47 1.29 -0.50 -4.50
CA PHE A 47 0.68 -0.52 -3.18
C PHE A 47 1.74 -0.13 -2.12
N PRO A 48 1.51 0.91 -1.31
CA PRO A 48 2.48 1.37 -0.33
C PRO A 48 2.61 0.39 0.84
N ARG A 49 3.80 -0.19 1.03
CA ARG A 49 4.13 -1.01 2.20
C ARG A 49 4.44 -0.15 3.42
N ALA A 50 4.59 -0.75 4.60
CA ALA A 50 4.94 -0.03 5.83
C ALA A 50 6.20 0.85 5.68
N ARG A 51 7.22 0.36 4.95
CA ARG A 51 8.43 1.14 4.64
C ARG A 51 8.14 2.39 3.80
N ASP A 52 7.18 2.30 2.88
CA ASP A 52 6.78 3.39 2.00
C ASP A 52 5.97 4.41 2.79
N ILE A 53 5.08 3.96 3.70
CA ILE A 53 4.34 4.83 4.61
C ILE A 53 5.31 5.65 5.48
N GLN A 54 6.36 5.03 6.01
CA GLN A 54 7.41 5.76 6.75
C GLN A 54 8.15 6.77 5.86
N GLN A 55 8.44 6.42 4.62
CA GLN A 55 9.08 7.33 3.66
C GLN A 55 8.18 8.52 3.32
N ILE A 56 6.88 8.29 3.12
CA ILE A 56 5.87 9.34 2.92
C ILE A 56 5.88 10.30 4.11
N GLY A 57 5.85 9.78 5.34
CA GLY A 57 5.91 10.60 6.56
C GLY A 57 7.19 11.44 6.65
N ARG A 58 8.34 10.87 6.28
CA ARG A 58 9.62 11.61 6.21
C ARG A 58 9.56 12.75 5.19
N LEU A 59 9.05 12.49 3.99
CA LEU A 59 8.91 13.51 2.95
C LEU A 59 7.92 14.60 3.35
N GLN A 60 6.82 14.25 4.03
CA GLN A 60 5.90 15.23 4.60
C GLN A 60 6.60 16.14 5.61
N ALA A 61 7.34 15.57 6.57
CA ALA A 61 8.09 16.33 7.56
C ALA A 61 9.15 17.25 6.92
N LEU A 62 9.85 16.78 5.89
CA LEU A 62 10.81 17.58 5.13
C LEU A 62 10.13 18.79 4.46
N ARG A 63 8.94 18.60 3.88
CA ARG A 63 8.18 19.70 3.25
C ARG A 63 7.62 20.70 4.26
N LEU A 64 7.31 20.28 5.48
CA LEU A 64 6.93 21.17 6.57
C LEU A 64 8.10 22.04 7.07
N ASN A 65 9.35 21.64 6.79
CA ASN A 65 10.56 22.40 7.10
C ASN A 65 10.66 22.84 8.58
N GLY A 66 10.21 21.98 9.50
CA GLY A 66 10.23 22.25 10.94
C GLY A 66 9.17 23.25 11.44
N ILE A 67 8.27 23.70 10.56
CA ILE A 67 7.15 24.56 10.95
C ILE A 67 6.03 23.67 11.53
N PRO A 68 5.43 24.05 12.67
CA PRO A 68 4.30 23.33 13.25
C PRO A 68 3.12 23.19 12.28
N ILE A 69 2.42 22.06 12.32
CA ILE A 69 1.31 21.72 11.41
C ILE A 69 0.17 22.74 11.54
N GLU A 70 -0.01 23.29 12.74
CA GLU A 70 -1.05 24.27 13.09
C GLU A 70 -0.88 25.60 12.34
N CYS A 71 0.30 25.87 11.79
CA CYS A 71 0.58 27.08 11.01
C CYS A 71 0.11 26.97 9.55
N PHE A 72 -0.33 25.80 9.10
CA PHE A 72 -0.72 25.57 7.71
C PHE A 72 -2.24 25.42 7.58
N ASP A 73 -2.79 25.92 6.46
CA ASP A 73 -4.17 25.62 6.08
C ASP A 73 -4.32 24.11 5.79
N ARG A 74 -5.51 23.57 6.06
CA ARG A 74 -5.85 22.17 5.81
C ARG A 74 -5.63 21.78 4.36
N ASN A 75 -5.94 22.67 3.42
CA ASN A 75 -5.75 22.41 1.99
C ASN A 75 -4.26 22.27 1.63
N VAL A 76 -3.41 23.07 2.27
CA VAL A 76 -1.95 23.01 2.08
C VAL A 76 -1.40 21.72 2.66
N LEU A 77 -1.85 21.34 3.86
CA LEU A 77 -1.44 20.08 4.50
C LEU A 77 -1.88 18.85 3.69
N ALA A 78 -3.11 18.86 3.17
CA ALA A 78 -3.61 17.81 2.30
C ALA A 78 -2.75 17.70 1.03
N LEU A 79 -2.47 18.81 0.37
CA LEU A 79 -1.61 18.83 -0.82
C LEU A 79 -0.20 18.34 -0.54
N ILE A 80 0.40 18.73 0.59
CA ILE A 80 1.73 18.24 1.01
C ILE A 80 1.71 16.71 1.17
N GLN A 81 0.66 16.16 1.79
CA GLN A 81 0.49 14.71 1.96
C GLN A 81 0.27 14.00 0.62
N GLU A 82 -0.55 14.57 -0.27
CA GLU A 82 -0.81 14.04 -1.62
C GLU A 82 0.51 13.95 -2.41
N ILE A 83 1.27 15.04 -2.47
CA ILE A 83 2.59 15.11 -3.12
C ILE A 83 3.55 14.10 -2.48
N ALA A 84 3.61 14.04 -1.14
CA ALA A 84 4.45 13.07 -0.42
C ALA A 84 4.14 11.63 -0.80
N THR A 85 2.85 11.33 -0.96
CA THR A 85 2.39 10.00 -1.33
C THR A 85 2.78 9.69 -2.77
N LEU A 86 2.48 10.58 -3.71
CA LEU A 86 2.75 10.38 -5.13
C LEU A 86 4.25 10.23 -5.45
N ASP A 87 5.12 10.97 -4.75
CA ASP A 87 6.58 10.82 -4.87
C ASP A 87 7.09 9.42 -4.49
N VAL A 88 6.30 8.64 -3.75
CA VAL A 88 6.67 7.29 -3.30
C VAL A 88 5.94 6.20 -4.08
N VAL A 89 4.65 6.40 -4.39
CA VAL A 89 3.81 5.33 -4.97
C VAL A 89 3.81 5.29 -6.49
N VAL A 90 4.13 6.40 -7.16
CA VAL A 90 4.22 6.44 -8.63
C VAL A 90 5.57 5.92 -9.07
N ILE A 91 5.56 4.77 -9.75
CA ILE A 91 6.78 4.06 -10.16
C ILE A 91 7.18 4.47 -11.59
N GLU A 92 6.19 4.52 -12.47
CA GLU A 92 6.35 4.85 -13.89
C GLU A 92 5.21 5.77 -14.33
N GLY A 93 5.46 6.59 -15.33
CA GLY A 93 4.48 7.50 -15.92
C GLY A 93 4.58 7.62 -17.44
N PRO A 94 3.79 8.54 -18.03
CA PRO A 94 3.86 8.86 -19.46
C PRO A 94 5.21 9.49 -19.83
N SER A 95 5.50 9.58 -21.13
CA SER A 95 6.79 10.04 -21.64
C SER A 95 7.23 11.40 -21.08
N TRP A 96 6.32 12.35 -20.93
CA TRP A 96 6.64 13.67 -20.37
C TRP A 96 7.10 13.57 -18.90
N TYR A 97 6.52 12.67 -18.11
CA TYR A 97 6.85 12.47 -16.71
C TYR A 97 8.22 11.81 -16.57
N GLU A 98 8.48 10.77 -17.37
CA GLU A 98 9.77 10.09 -17.38
C GLU A 98 10.89 10.99 -17.91
N ASN A 99 10.60 11.85 -18.88
CA ASN A 99 11.57 12.84 -19.36
C ASN A 99 11.86 13.88 -18.29
N ALA A 100 10.84 14.40 -17.59
CA ALA A 100 11.04 15.34 -16.48
C ALA A 100 11.90 14.75 -15.36
N LYS A 101 11.70 13.47 -15.00
CA LYS A 101 12.54 12.74 -14.03
C LYS A 101 13.98 12.54 -14.50
N LYS A 102 14.22 12.43 -15.81
CA LYS A 102 15.58 12.30 -16.37
C LYS A 102 16.31 13.64 -16.39
N GLU A 103 15.60 14.72 -16.71
CA GLU A 103 16.15 16.07 -16.78
C GLU A 103 16.38 16.68 -15.38
N ASN A 104 15.52 16.35 -14.41
CA ASN A 104 15.64 16.77 -13.02
C ASN A 104 15.81 15.55 -12.09
N THR A 105 17.02 15.34 -11.60
CA THR A 105 17.36 14.23 -10.69
C THR A 105 16.63 14.30 -9.34
N ASN A 106 16.14 15.48 -8.95
CA ASN A 106 15.36 15.71 -7.74
C ASN A 106 13.88 16.01 -8.06
N PHE A 107 13.40 15.56 -9.22
CA PHE A 107 12.01 15.76 -9.62
C PHE A 107 11.04 15.30 -8.51
N SER A 108 10.09 16.17 -8.18
CA SER A 108 9.02 15.88 -7.23
C SER A 108 7.67 16.22 -7.86
N TRP A 109 6.62 15.57 -7.39
CA TRP A 109 5.24 15.98 -7.63
C TRP A 109 4.94 17.42 -7.17
N LEU A 110 5.81 18.03 -6.38
CA LEU A 110 5.80 19.47 -6.08
C LEU A 110 6.06 20.34 -7.33
N ASP A 111 6.82 19.84 -8.30
CA ASP A 111 7.15 20.56 -9.54
C ASP A 111 5.97 20.56 -10.53
N ILE A 112 4.91 19.81 -10.25
CA ILE A 112 3.71 19.74 -11.08
C ILE A 112 2.83 20.97 -10.81
N PRO A 113 2.57 21.83 -11.81
CA PRO A 113 1.91 23.12 -11.59
C PRO A 113 0.40 23.02 -11.34
N SER A 114 -0.22 21.87 -11.59
CA SER A 114 -1.67 21.70 -11.50
C SER A 114 -2.06 20.90 -10.26
N GLN A 115 -2.57 21.58 -9.24
CA GLN A 115 -3.13 20.94 -8.05
C GLN A 115 -4.27 19.96 -8.39
N ALA A 116 -5.17 20.34 -9.30
CA ALA A 116 -6.27 19.47 -9.71
C ALA A 116 -5.78 18.14 -10.31
N PHE A 117 -4.66 18.18 -11.04
CA PHE A 117 -4.06 16.99 -11.61
C PHE A 117 -3.37 16.12 -10.55
N ILE A 118 -2.69 16.74 -9.57
CA ILE A 118 -2.12 16.03 -8.40
C ILE A 118 -3.24 15.27 -7.67
N GLN A 119 -4.36 15.95 -7.41
CA GLN A 119 -5.52 15.38 -6.73
C GLN A 119 -6.16 14.24 -7.54
N GLU A 120 -6.28 14.39 -8.86
CA GLU A 120 -6.78 13.32 -9.75
C GLU A 120 -5.93 12.04 -9.62
N VAL A 121 -4.60 12.18 -9.75
CA VAL A 121 -3.67 11.03 -9.70
C VAL A 121 -3.69 10.42 -8.30
N TYR A 122 -3.69 11.25 -7.25
CA TYR A 122 -3.77 10.79 -5.87
C TYR A 122 -5.06 10.03 -5.59
N ALA A 123 -6.21 10.53 -6.03
CA ALA A 123 -7.50 9.88 -5.85
C ALA A 123 -7.50 8.48 -6.46
N LEU A 124 -7.02 8.34 -7.70
CA LEU A 124 -6.92 7.05 -8.39
C LEU A 124 -5.94 6.09 -7.71
N ALA A 125 -4.79 6.59 -7.24
CA ALA A 125 -3.84 5.78 -6.48
C ALA A 125 -4.42 5.34 -5.12
N TYR A 126 -5.23 6.19 -4.48
CA TYR A 126 -5.91 5.89 -3.24
C TYR A 126 -7.02 4.85 -3.44
N GLU A 127 -7.79 4.94 -4.51
CA GLU A 127 -8.77 3.91 -4.88
C GLU A 127 -8.11 2.53 -5.08
N PHE A 128 -6.97 2.49 -5.78
CA PHE A 128 -6.19 1.26 -5.90
C PHE A 128 -5.77 0.71 -4.52
N ARG A 129 -5.25 1.57 -3.64
CA ARG A 129 -4.91 1.17 -2.27
C ARG A 129 -6.10 0.57 -1.53
N LEU A 130 -7.27 1.20 -1.61
CA LEU A 130 -8.49 0.70 -0.96
C LEU A 130 -8.92 -0.66 -1.52
N LYS A 131 -8.81 -0.87 -2.85
CA LYS A 131 -9.09 -2.16 -3.47
C LYS A 131 -8.17 -3.26 -2.91
N VAL A 132 -6.86 -3.00 -2.88
CA VAL A 132 -5.89 -3.96 -2.33
C VAL A 132 -6.14 -4.23 -0.85
N GLN A 133 -6.37 -3.18 -0.06
CA GLN A 133 -6.63 -3.33 1.37
C GLN A 133 -7.89 -4.17 1.64
N LYS A 134 -8.97 -3.94 0.88
CA LYS A 134 -10.19 -4.74 0.99
C LYS A 134 -9.95 -6.22 0.67
N LEU A 135 -9.14 -6.51 -0.33
CA LEU A 135 -8.76 -7.90 -0.68
C LEU A 135 -7.98 -8.56 0.46
N LEU A 136 -7.05 -7.84 1.10
CA LEU A 136 -6.28 -8.34 2.24
C LEU A 136 -7.12 -8.55 3.50
N GLU A 137 -8.09 -7.68 3.77
CA GLU A 137 -8.96 -7.79 4.94
C GLU A 137 -10.03 -8.87 4.81
N SER A 138 -10.48 -9.17 3.58
CA SER A 138 -11.48 -10.22 3.34
C SER A 138 -11.00 -11.62 3.71
N ASP A 139 -9.70 -11.89 3.71
CA ASP A 139 -9.12 -13.18 4.12
C ASP A 139 -9.30 -13.48 5.63
N ASN A 140 -9.56 -12.47 6.46
CA ASN A 140 -9.72 -12.64 7.91
C ASN A 140 -11.16 -12.94 8.36
N LYS A 141 -12.16 -12.82 7.47
CA LYS A 141 -13.59 -12.92 7.86
C LYS A 141 -14.21 -14.30 7.62
N ASP A 142 -13.59 -15.14 6.81
CA ASP A 142 -14.04 -16.54 6.60
C ASP A 142 -13.25 -17.55 7.44
N GLY A 143 -12.45 -17.07 8.41
CA GLY A 143 -11.78 -17.87 9.44
C GLY A 143 -12.72 -18.39 10.54
N ASN A 144 -13.95 -18.80 10.19
CA ASN A 144 -14.74 -19.70 11.03
C ASN A 144 -14.39 -21.14 10.64
N SER A 145 -13.13 -21.51 10.79
CA SER A 145 -12.76 -22.91 11.00
C SER A 145 -12.54 -23.04 12.48
N GLU A 146 -13.37 -23.85 13.13
CA GLU A 146 -13.00 -24.53 14.36
C GLU A 146 -11.50 -24.84 14.28
N LEU A 147 -10.69 -24.22 15.14
CA LEU A 147 -9.46 -24.85 15.57
C LEU A 147 -9.91 -26.10 16.32
N ALA A 148 -10.21 -27.15 15.54
CA ALA A 148 -10.17 -28.50 16.03
C ALA A 148 -8.84 -28.64 16.74
N ALA A 149 -8.91 -28.86 18.05
CA ALA A 149 -7.78 -29.17 18.89
C ALA A 149 -6.98 -30.29 18.21
N VAL A 150 -5.85 -29.94 17.61
CA VAL A 150 -4.87 -30.92 17.16
C VAL A 150 -3.89 -31.07 18.32
N SER A 151 -4.20 -32.11 19.12
CA SER A 151 -3.32 -32.94 19.96
C SER A 151 -1.93 -32.41 20.30
N ASP A 152 -1.68 -32.31 21.60
CA ASP A 152 -0.38 -32.32 22.31
C ASP A 152 0.85 -32.44 21.41
N VAL A 153 1.52 -31.31 21.17
CA VAL A 153 2.93 -31.30 20.77
C VAL A 153 3.74 -31.27 22.06
N GLU A 154 4.46 -32.37 22.30
CA GLU A 154 5.36 -32.56 23.43
C GLU A 154 6.35 -31.40 23.56
N ASP A 155 6.34 -30.82 24.76
CA ASP A 155 7.31 -29.86 25.27
C ASP A 155 8.72 -30.47 25.24
N ASN A 156 9.59 -29.93 24.39
CA ASN A 156 11.03 -30.01 24.56
C ASN A 156 11.62 -28.61 24.41
N GLY A 157 11.31 -27.75 25.39
CA GLY A 157 11.96 -26.47 25.60
C GLY A 157 13.48 -26.61 25.78
N SER A 158 14.23 -26.19 24.76
CA SER A 158 15.63 -25.78 24.94
C SER A 158 15.64 -24.34 25.47
N PRO A 159 16.33 -24.03 26.59
CA PRO A 159 16.28 -22.71 27.20
C PRO A 159 17.07 -21.69 26.36
N GLY A 160 16.34 -20.88 25.62
CA GLY A 160 16.89 -19.87 24.70
C GLY A 160 16.96 -18.46 25.31
N LEU A 161 18.19 -18.08 25.67
CA LEU A 161 18.79 -16.74 25.50
C LEU A 161 18.30 -15.53 26.30
N PHE A 162 17.30 -15.61 27.19
CA PHE A 162 16.83 -14.43 27.95
C PHE A 162 16.77 -14.57 29.49
N ASP A 163 17.28 -15.66 30.07
CA ASP A 163 17.20 -15.90 31.52
C ASP A 163 18.13 -15.04 32.41
N ASN A 164 18.89 -14.09 31.84
CA ASN A 164 19.86 -13.30 32.60
C ASN A 164 19.61 -11.78 32.63
N ILE A 165 18.40 -11.32 32.29
CA ILE A 165 18.01 -9.94 32.59
C ILE A 165 17.34 -9.91 33.96
N SER A 166 18.15 -10.08 35.02
CA SER A 166 17.75 -9.67 36.36
C SER A 166 17.74 -8.15 36.43
N SER A 167 16.56 -7.58 36.67
CA SER A 167 16.39 -6.17 37.01
C SER A 167 17.17 -5.83 38.27
N LYS A 168 18.08 -4.86 38.16
CA LYS A 168 18.67 -4.14 39.30
C LYS A 168 18.22 -2.69 39.25
#